data_AF-A0A7M4F4R2-F1
#
_entry.id   AF-A0A7M4F4R2-F1
#
_cell.length_a   1.000
_cell.length_b   1.000
_cell.length_c   1.000
_cell.angle_alpha   90.00
_cell.angle_beta   90.00
_cell.angle_gamma   90.00
#
_symmetry.space_group_name_H-M   'P 1'
#
loop_
_entity.id
_entity.type
_entity.pdbx_description
1 polymer ?
#
loop_
_entity_poly.entity_id
_entity_poly.type
_entity_poly.pdbx_seq_one_letter_code
_entity_poly.pdbx_strand_id
1 'polypeptide(L)'
;MPALGFHSFLVYRKTLDEEFSSCKMLTQTELEQSIEKIIDVFHVYSVRVGHFDTLTKMELKLLIQKQLPNYLKVREIHLGSDLDKNKDQQLSFGEFMVLITRVTIATHEHLHHCGEGEGQHQGGLGKGCGGKWLS
;
A
#
# COMPACT_ATOMS: atom_id res chain seq x y z
N MET A 1 -29.09 13.08 3.83
CA MET A 1 -28.22 12.50 4.88
C MET A 1 -27.25 11.55 4.18
N PRO A 2 -26.01 11.98 3.89
CA PRO A 2 -24.88 11.60 4.76
C PRO A 2 -23.75 12.65 4.80
N ALA A 3 -23.31 13.08 5.99
CA ALA A 3 -22.08 13.88 6.13
C ALA A 3 -21.40 13.77 7.50
N LEU A 4 -21.87 12.87 8.39
CA LEU A 4 -21.32 12.78 9.75
C LEU A 4 -20.04 11.92 9.83
N GLY A 5 -19.82 10.99 8.90
CA GLY A 5 -18.64 10.12 8.91
C GLY A 5 -17.33 10.84 8.58
N PHE A 6 -17.33 11.69 7.54
CA PHE A 6 -16.12 12.41 7.12
C PHE A 6 -15.69 13.47 8.13
N HIS A 7 -16.66 14.17 8.74
CA HIS A 7 -16.37 15.17 9.77
C HIS A 7 -15.87 14.50 11.05
N SER A 8 -16.47 13.37 11.47
CA SER A 8 -15.97 12.62 12.64
C SER A 8 -14.58 12.02 12.38
N PHE A 9 -14.26 11.58 11.17
CA PHE A 9 -12.92 11.11 10.81
C PHE A 9 -11.90 12.25 10.77
N LEU A 10 -12.22 13.41 10.19
CA LEU A 10 -11.34 14.58 10.24
C LEU A 10 -11.16 15.12 11.66
N VAL A 11 -12.20 15.02 12.51
CA VAL A 11 -12.10 15.36 13.94
C VAL A 11 -11.23 14.32 14.65
N TYR A 12 -11.42 13.02 14.43
CA TYR A 12 -10.57 11.98 15.02
C TYR A 12 -9.12 12.07 14.54
N ARG A 13 -8.91 12.41 13.26
CA ARG A 13 -7.59 12.67 12.67
C ARG A 13 -6.97 13.96 13.23
N LYS A 14 -7.75 15.03 13.43
CA LYS A 14 -7.26 16.22 14.15
C LYS A 14 -6.96 15.92 15.62
N THR A 15 -7.76 15.11 16.30
CA THR A 15 -7.54 14.74 17.70
C THR A 15 -6.36 13.77 17.86
N LEU A 16 -6.16 12.84 16.92
CA LEU A 16 -4.96 12.00 16.83
C LEU A 16 -3.73 12.82 16.44
N ASP A 17 -3.85 13.75 15.49
CA ASP A 17 -2.78 14.71 15.18
C ASP A 17 -2.46 15.59 16.39
N GLU A 18 -3.43 16.02 17.21
CA GLU A 18 -3.21 16.85 18.39
C GLU A 18 -2.67 16.08 19.61
N GLU A 19 -3.12 14.85 19.87
CA GLU A 19 -2.55 13.98 20.91
C GLU A 19 -1.13 13.50 20.53
N PHE A 20 -0.89 13.19 19.25
CA PHE A 20 0.43 12.80 18.74
C PHE A 20 1.37 14.02 18.55
N SER A 21 0.81 15.23 18.42
CA SER A 21 1.58 16.48 18.32
C SER A 21 2.19 16.91 19.66
N SER A 22 1.72 16.42 20.81
CA SER A 22 2.29 16.83 22.10
C SER A 22 3.71 16.29 22.36
N CYS A 23 4.19 15.31 21.56
CA CYS A 23 5.57 14.80 21.58
C CYS A 23 6.36 14.98 20.26
N LYS A 24 5.82 15.69 19.25
CA LYS A 24 6.49 15.97 17.96
C LYS A 24 7.62 17.02 18.06
N MET A 25 8.43 16.95 19.11
CA MET A 25 9.69 17.70 19.25
C MET A 25 10.94 16.83 19.00
N LEU A 26 10.77 15.58 18.57
CA LEU A 26 11.87 14.73 18.11
C LEU A 26 11.77 14.56 16.59
N THR A 27 12.87 14.82 15.90
CA THR A 27 12.99 14.58 14.46
C THR A 27 12.80 13.09 14.20
N GLN A 28 11.69 12.72 13.57
CA GLN A 28 11.42 11.34 13.18
C GLN A 28 12.46 10.85 12.18
N THR A 29 12.91 9.62 12.35
CA THR A 29 13.78 8.95 11.39
C THR A 29 13.05 8.69 10.07
N GLU A 30 13.79 8.54 8.97
CA GLU A 30 13.21 8.27 7.63
C GLU A 30 12.30 7.04 7.62
N LEU A 31 12.62 6.01 8.42
CA LEU A 31 11.83 4.80 8.51
C LEU A 31 10.51 5.03 9.27
N GLU A 32 10.54 5.77 10.38
CA GLU A 32 9.33 6.14 11.12
C GLU A 32 8.39 6.96 10.24
N GLN A 33 8.92 7.95 9.51
CA GLN A 33 8.14 8.73 8.56
C GLN A 33 7.53 7.86 7.46
N SER A 34 8.29 6.91 6.91
CA SER A 34 7.81 5.99 5.88
C SER A 34 6.67 5.09 6.39
N ILE A 35 6.79 4.58 7.62
CA ILE A 35 5.74 3.78 8.25
C ILE A 35 4.48 4.62 8.47
N GLU A 36 4.63 5.85 8.98
CA GLU A 36 3.49 6.78 9.14
C GLU A 36 2.81 7.05 7.81
N LYS A 37 3.56 7.21 6.72
CA LYS A 37 2.98 7.38 5.37
C LYS A 37 2.19 6.16 4.90
N ILE A 38 2.63 4.94 5.22
CA ILE A 38 1.88 3.72 4.89
C ILE A 38 0.53 3.71 5.62
N ILE A 39 0.54 4.04 6.92
CA ILE A 39 -0.67 4.11 7.76
C ILE A 39 -1.62 5.20 7.25
N ASP A 40 -1.09 6.41 7.00
CA ASP A 40 -1.84 7.55 6.47
C ASP A 40 -2.55 7.18 5.15
N VAL A 41 -1.82 6.55 4.23
CA VAL A 41 -2.38 6.12 2.95
C VAL A 41 -3.51 5.12 3.17
N PHE A 42 -3.33 4.11 4.03
CA PHE A 42 -4.39 3.15 4.33
C PHE A 42 -5.66 3.85 4.83
N HIS A 43 -5.53 4.74 5.82
CA HIS A 43 -6.68 5.43 6.41
C HIS A 43 -7.37 6.41 5.46
N VAL A 44 -6.63 7.05 4.54
CA VAL A 44 -7.24 7.90 3.49
C VAL A 44 -8.21 7.11 2.62
N TYR A 45 -7.97 5.81 2.41
CA TYR A 45 -8.81 4.96 1.58
C TYR A 45 -9.87 4.16 2.35
N SER A 46 -9.62 3.73 3.60
CA SER A 46 -10.56 2.92 4.41
C SER A 46 -11.77 3.70 4.91
N VAL A 47 -11.66 5.02 5.07
CA VAL A 47 -12.71 5.85 5.70
C VAL A 47 -13.84 6.23 4.74
N ARG A 48 -13.80 5.74 3.51
CA ARG A 48 -14.66 6.27 2.43
C ARG A 48 -16.01 5.57 2.42
N VAL A 49 -16.07 4.26 2.67
CA VAL A 49 -17.30 3.47 2.64
C VAL A 49 -17.24 2.35 3.68
N GLY A 50 -18.26 2.26 4.54
CA GLY A 50 -18.39 1.16 5.49
C GLY A 50 -17.64 1.40 6.79
N HIS A 51 -16.60 0.61 7.07
CA HIS A 51 -15.86 0.63 8.32
C HIS A 51 -14.56 1.42 8.19
N PHE A 52 -14.31 2.33 9.14
CA PHE A 52 -13.23 3.33 9.02
C PHE A 52 -11.80 2.76 9.06
N ASP A 53 -11.62 1.55 9.59
CA ASP A 53 -10.31 0.90 9.77
C ASP A 53 -10.15 -0.39 8.94
N THR A 54 -10.95 -0.56 7.90
CA THR A 54 -10.80 -1.67 6.96
C THR A 54 -11.00 -1.19 5.53
N LEU A 55 -10.37 -1.87 4.56
CA LEU A 55 -10.58 -1.58 3.14
C LEU A 55 -11.58 -2.57 2.56
N THR A 56 -12.60 -2.07 1.89
CA THR A 56 -13.40 -2.86 0.96
C THR A 56 -12.58 -3.21 -0.29
N LYS A 57 -13.00 -4.23 -1.05
CA LYS A 57 -12.37 -4.59 -2.34
C LYS A 57 -12.32 -3.41 -3.33
N MET A 58 -13.31 -2.52 -3.28
CA MET A 58 -13.37 -1.33 -4.14
C MET A 58 -12.34 -0.27 -3.71
N GLU A 59 -12.19 -0.05 -2.40
CA GLU A 59 -11.20 0.90 -1.86
C GLU A 59 -9.78 0.40 -2.08
N LEU A 60 -9.51 -0.90 -1.87
CA LEU A 60 -8.22 -1.50 -2.20
C LEU A 60 -7.88 -1.30 -3.68
N LYS A 61 -8.83 -1.56 -4.58
CA LYS A 61 -8.62 -1.37 -6.02
C LYS A 61 -8.23 0.07 -6.35
N LEU A 62 -8.89 1.04 -5.73
CA LEU A 62 -8.56 2.45 -5.94
C LEU A 62 -7.18 2.80 -5.36
N LEU A 63 -6.85 2.32 -4.16
CA LEU A 63 -5.55 2.50 -3.52
C LEU A 63 -4.44 2.00 -4.45
N ILE A 64 -4.56 0.76 -4.94
CA ILE A 64 -3.58 0.15 -5.85
C ILE A 64 -3.41 1.00 -7.11
N GLN A 65 -4.52 1.41 -7.74
CA GLN A 65 -4.46 2.22 -8.96
C GLN A 65 -3.80 3.59 -8.76
N LYS A 66 -3.89 4.18 -7.56
CA LYS A 66 -3.40 5.54 -7.29
C LYS A 66 -2.02 5.58 -6.67
N GLN A 67 -1.73 4.66 -5.75
CA GLN A 67 -0.50 4.66 -4.96
C GLN A 67 0.54 3.67 -5.50
N LEU A 68 0.10 2.61 -6.20
CA LEU A 68 0.97 1.56 -6.75
C LEU A 68 0.84 1.40 -8.28
N PRO A 69 0.70 2.47 -9.09
CA PRO A 69 0.40 2.35 -10.52
C PRO A 69 1.50 1.65 -11.33
N ASN A 70 2.75 1.73 -10.87
CA ASN A 70 3.92 1.14 -11.54
C ASN A 70 4.21 -0.29 -11.07
N TYR A 71 3.80 -0.63 -9.85
CA TYR A 71 4.08 -1.92 -9.22
C TYR A 71 3.02 -2.96 -9.57
N LEU A 72 1.74 -2.56 -9.58
CA LEU A 72 0.61 -3.47 -9.78
C LEU A 72 -0.21 -3.02 -10.99
N LYS A 73 -0.21 -3.81 -12.07
CA LYS A 73 -1.11 -3.58 -13.21
C LYS A 73 -2.48 -4.16 -12.89
N VAL A 74 -3.54 -3.48 -13.34
CA VAL A 74 -4.98 -3.60 -12.97
C VAL A 74 -5.65 -5.00 -13.10
N ARG A 75 -4.91 -6.09 -13.31
CA ARG A 75 -5.42 -7.48 -13.40
C ARG A 75 -5.59 -8.17 -12.04
N GLU A 76 -5.68 -7.40 -10.96
CA GLU A 76 -5.46 -7.89 -9.60
C GLU A 76 -6.72 -7.84 -8.71
N ILE A 77 -7.90 -8.07 -9.29
CA ILE A 77 -9.15 -8.25 -8.53
C ILE A 77 -9.04 -9.43 -7.56
N HIS A 78 -8.19 -10.42 -7.88
CA HIS A 78 -7.97 -11.61 -7.05
C HIS A 78 -7.12 -11.33 -5.80
N LEU A 79 -6.24 -10.31 -5.80
CA LEU A 79 -5.42 -10.04 -4.62
C LEU A 79 -6.25 -9.69 -3.40
N GLY A 80 -7.35 -8.97 -3.56
CA GLY A 80 -8.24 -8.67 -2.43
C GLY A 80 -8.79 -9.93 -1.77
N SER A 81 -9.08 -10.98 -2.55
CA SER A 81 -9.56 -12.26 -2.02
C SER A 81 -8.44 -13.13 -1.44
N ASP A 82 -7.22 -13.01 -1.96
CA ASP A 82 -6.05 -13.76 -1.46
C ASP A 82 -5.49 -13.17 -0.15
N LEU A 83 -5.78 -11.89 0.11
CA LEU A 83 -5.36 -11.17 1.31
C LEU A 83 -6.38 -11.28 2.46
N ASP A 84 -7.67 -11.39 2.14
CA ASP A 84 -8.79 -11.55 3.08
C ASP A 84 -8.77 -12.98 3.70
N LYS A 85 -8.03 -13.14 4.80
CA LYS A 85 -7.79 -14.43 5.45
C LYS A 85 -8.98 -14.85 6.30
N ASN A 86 -9.63 -13.89 6.95
CA ASN A 86 -10.78 -14.14 7.81
C ASN A 86 -12.09 -14.26 6.99
N LYS A 87 -12.05 -13.95 5.69
CA LYS A 87 -13.16 -14.06 4.71
C LYS A 87 -14.35 -13.16 5.06
N ASP A 88 -14.07 -12.01 5.66
CA ASP A 88 -15.11 -11.03 6.03
C ASP A 88 -15.42 -10.03 4.90
N GLN A 89 -14.79 -10.19 3.73
CA GLN A 89 -14.89 -9.33 2.55
C GLN A 89 -14.34 -7.91 2.74
N GLN A 90 -13.65 -7.68 3.84
CA GLN A 90 -12.92 -6.47 4.17
C GLN A 90 -11.45 -6.83 4.37
N LEU A 91 -10.60 -5.81 4.45
CA LEU A 91 -9.17 -6.00 4.68
C LEU A 91 -8.77 -5.14 5.85
N SER A 92 -8.38 -5.81 6.93
CA SER A 92 -7.72 -5.16 8.06
C SER A 92 -6.36 -4.59 7.67
N PHE A 93 -5.82 -3.68 8.48
CA PHE A 93 -4.47 -3.15 8.26
C PHE A 93 -3.41 -4.28 8.18
N GLY A 94 -3.55 -5.33 9.00
CA GLY A 94 -2.65 -6.47 8.99
C GLY A 94 -2.67 -7.25 7.66
N GLU A 95 -3.85 -7.44 7.07
CA GLU A 95 -4.00 -8.10 5.77
C GLU A 95 -3.50 -7.22 4.63
N PHE A 96 -3.71 -5.91 4.71
CA PHE A 96 -3.11 -4.94 3.80
C PHE A 96 -1.56 -4.95 3.87
N MET A 97 -0.98 -5.06 5.06
CA MET A 97 0.48 -5.11 5.21
C MET A 97 1.12 -6.34 4.55
N VAL A 98 0.37 -7.43 4.34
CA VAL A 98 0.84 -8.56 3.54
C VAL A 98 1.08 -8.13 2.09
N LEU A 99 0.21 -7.30 1.50
CA LEU A 99 0.43 -6.73 0.17
C LEU A 99 1.69 -5.86 0.14
N ILE A 100 1.81 -4.92 1.10
CA ILE A 100 2.96 -4.03 1.17
C ILE A 100 4.26 -4.81 1.31
N THR A 101 4.29 -5.83 2.17
CA THR A 101 5.45 -6.71 2.33
C THR A 101 5.81 -7.40 1.02
N ARG A 102 4.83 -7.97 0.29
CA ARG A 102 5.07 -8.61 -1.01
C ARG A 102 5.64 -7.65 -2.04
N VAL A 103 5.07 -6.44 -2.13
CA VAL A 103 5.55 -5.40 -3.05
C VAL A 103 6.97 -4.96 -2.68
N THR A 104 7.27 -4.76 -1.40
CA THR A 104 8.60 -4.38 -0.92
C THR A 104 9.65 -5.45 -1.23
N ILE A 105 9.33 -6.74 -1.01
CA ILE A 105 10.23 -7.86 -1.35
C ILE A 105 10.48 -7.90 -2.87
N ALA A 106 9.42 -7.87 -3.67
CA ALA A 106 9.55 -7.89 -5.13
C ALA A 106 10.35 -6.68 -5.66
N THR A 107 10.17 -5.50 -5.05
CA THR A 107 10.93 -4.29 -5.39
C THR A 107 12.40 -4.44 -5.01
N HIS A 108 12.69 -4.96 -3.82
CA HIS A 108 14.05 -5.23 -3.38
C HIS A 108 14.76 -6.23 -4.30
N GLU A 109 14.10 -7.33 -4.68
CA GLU A 109 14.63 -8.29 -5.64
C GLU A 109 14.89 -7.63 -7.01
N HIS A 110 13.98 -6.81 -7.51
CA HIS A 110 14.17 -6.10 -8.78
C HIS A 110 15.39 -5.17 -8.77
N LEU A 111 15.66 -4.50 -7.65
CA LEU A 111 16.84 -3.63 -7.51
C LEU A 111 18.14 -4.41 -7.61
N HIS A 112 18.21 -5.64 -7.08
CA HIS A 112 19.37 -6.52 -7.27
C HIS A 112 19.55 -6.92 -8.74
N HIS A 113 18.46 -7.32 -9.41
CA HIS A 113 18.51 -7.72 -10.82
C HIS A 113 18.77 -6.57 -11.80
N CYS A 114 18.51 -5.32 -11.39
CA CYS A 114 18.86 -4.13 -12.17
C CYS A 114 20.32 -3.68 -11.94
N GLY A 115 20.98 -4.19 -10.91
CA GLY A 115 22.38 -3.91 -10.56
C GLY A 115 23.39 -4.90 -11.16
N GLU A 116 22.96 -6.10 -11.54
CA GLU A 116 23.83 -7.13 -12.15
C GLU A 116 23.78 -7.07 -13.67
N GLY A 117 24.41 -6.02 -14.21
CA GLY A 117 24.57 -5.81 -15.63
C GLY A 117 26.01 -5.45 -16.00
N GLU A 118 27.00 -6.23 -15.59
CA GLU A 118 28.33 -6.22 -16.24
C GLU A 118 29.06 -7.56 -16.01
N GLY A 119 28.91 -8.49 -16.96
CA GLY A 119 29.79 -9.66 -17.06
C GLY A 119 29.17 -10.94 -17.63
N GLN A 120 28.94 -11.00 -18.94
CA GLN A 120 29.47 -12.02 -19.88
C GLN A 120 28.63 -12.11 -21.19
N HIS A 121 29.35 -12.01 -22.33
CA HIS A 121 28.91 -12.34 -23.68
C HIS A 121 28.37 -13.80 -23.73
N GLN A 122 27.46 -14.27 -24.60
CA GLN A 122 27.19 -13.95 -26.00
C GLN A 122 25.86 -14.65 -26.42
N GLY A 123 25.01 -13.98 -27.19
CA GLY A 123 24.07 -14.61 -28.13
C GLY A 123 22.64 -14.86 -27.67
N GLY A 124 21.68 -14.13 -28.27
CA GLY A 124 20.28 -14.56 -28.35
C GLY A 124 19.24 -13.46 -28.11
N LEU A 125 18.66 -12.99 -29.22
CA LEU A 125 17.38 -12.28 -29.42
C LEU A 125 16.65 -11.68 -28.20
N GLY A 126 16.30 -10.40 -28.36
CA GLY A 126 15.73 -9.55 -27.34
C GLY A 126 14.38 -9.97 -26.78
N LYS A 127 14.05 -9.34 -25.65
CA LYS A 127 12.71 -8.95 -25.21
C LYS A 127 12.88 -7.84 -24.19
N GLY A 128 12.24 -6.70 -24.44
CA GLY A 128 12.31 -5.54 -23.57
C GLY A 128 11.84 -5.85 -22.15
N CYS A 129 12.36 -5.09 -21.17
CA CYS A 129 11.91 -5.04 -19.79
C CYS A 129 10.40 -4.77 -19.76
N GLY A 130 9.62 -5.84 -19.75
CA GLY A 130 8.20 -5.83 -20.00
C GLY A 130 7.50 -6.91 -19.20
N GLY A 131 7.51 -6.75 -17.88
CA GLY A 131 6.46 -7.24 -16.99
C GLY A 131 6.53 -8.71 -16.55
N LYS A 132 6.72 -8.88 -15.25
CA LYS A 132 5.89 -9.72 -14.35
C LYS A 132 6.39 -9.47 -12.94
N TRP A 133 5.65 -8.68 -12.18
CA TRP A 133 6.08 -8.24 -10.84
C TRP A 133 5.64 -9.22 -9.75
N LEU A 134 4.46 -9.81 -9.88
CA LEU A 134 3.93 -10.81 -8.95
C LEU A 134 3.16 -11.84 -9.81
N SER A 135 3.55 -13.11 -9.72
CA SER A 135 2.88 -14.21 -10.41
C SER A 135 2.50 -15.32 -9.43
#